data_AF-A0A1S3JK71-F1
#
_entry.id   AF-A0A1S3JK71-F1
#
_cell.length_a   1.000
_cell.length_b   1.000
_cell.length_c   1.000
_cell.angle_alpha   90.00
_cell.angle_beta   90.00
_cell.angle_gamma   90.00
#
_symmetry.space_group_name_H-M   'P 1'
#
loop_
_entity.id
_entity.type
_entity.pdbx_description
1 polymer ?
#
loop_
_entity_poly.entity_id
_entity_poly.type
_entity_poly.pdbx_seq_one_letter_code
_entity_poly.pdbx_strand_id
1 'polypeptide(L)'
;MVLKAIRSFFRRLYIILVDLYTFPDLRPVFLAGMKNGMLGLIFKGPVYKDVSDSYGGSARVMYIQGVPLPPFPSMHANLLEQDGFKARNDDIWVVNWPKSGTHWMWEIVKMITSGRAELNDSSKGGTMFPELCPLHVIEKMASPRVLNTHVPLKLFPKVALNSKIIYVVRNPKDAFVSLYYHATGMEPKSANCSWNGMYELLVNGKAQYGDWFDHVEEWLKVLENNPNALIVTYEDMQMDLKKQVRLVAQFLGHEKSEQFYSDVARLCSFQHMKKDKKDVRSVWAEDSEGIFRKGTVGDWKNHFTVAQNEEFNKIFCKRMKNINLDLKFEL
;
A
#
# COMPACT_ATOMS: atom_id res chain seq x y z
N MET A 1 -5.87 -34.08 13.10
CA MET A 1 -4.79 -33.53 12.24
C MET A 1 -5.13 -33.67 10.75
N VAL A 2 -5.55 -34.86 10.28
CA VAL A 2 -6.00 -35.13 8.91
C VAL A 2 -7.17 -34.23 8.45
N LEU A 3 -8.19 -34.03 9.29
CA LEU A 3 -9.33 -33.13 9.00
C LEU A 3 -8.92 -31.65 8.79
N LYS A 4 -7.89 -31.17 9.50
CA LYS A 4 -7.37 -29.79 9.31
C LYS A 4 -6.62 -29.67 7.98
N ALA A 5 -5.84 -30.69 7.61
CA ALA A 5 -5.15 -30.73 6.33
C ALA A 5 -6.13 -30.82 5.15
N ILE A 6 -7.17 -31.65 5.28
CA ILE A 6 -8.25 -31.78 4.28
C ILE A 6 -9.01 -30.46 4.13
N ARG A 7 -9.39 -29.81 5.24
CA ARG A 7 -10.08 -28.51 5.21
C ARG A 7 -9.19 -27.41 4.62
N SER A 8 -7.88 -27.44 4.88
CA SER A 8 -6.90 -26.51 4.29
C SER A 8 -6.76 -26.73 2.78
N PHE A 9 -6.71 -28.00 2.34
CA PHE A 9 -6.66 -28.37 0.93
C PHE A 9 -7.90 -27.89 0.17
N PHE A 10 -9.10 -28.20 0.68
CA PHE A 10 -10.34 -27.76 0.04
C PHE A 10 -10.54 -26.24 0.10
N ARG A 11 -10.06 -25.56 1.14
CA ARG A 11 -10.06 -24.09 1.19
C ARG A 11 -9.13 -23.48 0.13
N ARG A 12 -7.92 -24.03 -0.06
CA ARG A 12 -6.99 -23.58 -1.10
C ARG A 12 -7.56 -23.84 -2.50
N LEU A 13 -8.16 -25.02 -2.70
CA LEU A 13 -8.83 -25.35 -3.96
C LEU A 13 -10.00 -24.40 -4.22
N TYR A 14 -10.81 -24.09 -3.21
CA TYR A 14 -11.90 -23.13 -3.32
C TYR A 14 -11.41 -21.71 -3.67
N ILE A 15 -10.35 -21.21 -3.02
CA ILE A 15 -9.77 -19.89 -3.35
C ILE A 15 -9.26 -19.87 -4.80
N ILE A 16 -8.54 -20.92 -5.23
CA ILE A 16 -8.09 -21.05 -6.62
C ILE A 16 -9.28 -21.04 -7.58
N LEU A 17 -10.36 -21.77 -7.26
CA LEU A 17 -11.56 -21.81 -8.09
C LEU A 17 -12.30 -20.46 -8.12
N VAL A 18 -12.36 -19.74 -6.99
CA VAL A 18 -12.91 -18.39 -6.92
C VAL A 18 -12.06 -17.42 -7.74
N ASP A 19 -10.73 -17.46 -7.61
CA ASP A 19 -9.84 -16.60 -8.40
C ASP A 19 -9.96 -16.89 -9.91
N LEU A 20 -10.07 -18.16 -10.32
CA LEU A 20 -10.30 -18.57 -11.72
C LEU A 20 -11.71 -18.24 -12.25
N TYR A 21 -12.67 -18.06 -11.34
CA TYR A 21 -14.04 -17.65 -11.65
C TYR A 21 -14.15 -16.13 -11.76
N THR A 22 -13.59 -15.40 -10.80
CA THR A 22 -13.57 -13.94 -10.72
C THR A 22 -12.64 -13.31 -11.75
N PHE A 23 -11.56 -14.01 -12.14
CA PHE A 23 -10.58 -13.53 -13.11
C PHE A 23 -10.34 -14.61 -14.20
N PRO A 24 -11.23 -14.72 -15.20
CA PRO A 24 -11.16 -15.74 -16.25
C PRO A 24 -9.82 -15.73 -17.02
N ASP A 25 -9.18 -14.57 -17.11
CA ASP A 25 -7.91 -14.35 -17.80
C ASP A 25 -6.70 -14.99 -17.09
N LEU A 26 -6.85 -15.45 -15.84
CA LEU A 26 -5.81 -16.18 -15.10
C LEU A 26 -5.75 -17.69 -15.45
N ARG A 27 -6.75 -18.23 -16.15
CA ARG A 27 -6.81 -19.66 -16.52
C ARG A 27 -5.61 -20.13 -17.36
N PRO A 28 -5.13 -19.40 -18.38
CA PRO A 28 -3.97 -19.83 -19.17
C PRO A 28 -2.67 -19.85 -18.34
N VAL A 29 -2.53 -18.91 -17.41
CA VAL A 29 -1.35 -18.78 -16.52
C VAL A 29 -1.29 -19.94 -15.53
N PHE A 30 -2.42 -20.31 -14.94
CA PHE A 30 -2.52 -21.46 -14.04
C PHE A 30 -2.20 -22.79 -14.76
N LEU A 31 -2.69 -22.97 -15.98
CA LEU A 31 -2.42 -24.15 -16.81
C LEU A 31 -0.96 -24.22 -17.31
N ALA A 32 -0.33 -23.08 -17.59
CA ALA A 32 1.07 -23.00 -17.96
C ALA A 32 1.99 -23.38 -16.77
N GLY A 33 1.65 -22.93 -15.55
CA GLY A 33 2.36 -23.30 -14.32
C GLY A 33 2.31 -24.79 -14.00
N MET A 34 1.23 -25.50 -14.36
CA MET A 34 1.13 -26.95 -14.21
C MET A 34 1.94 -27.74 -15.25
N LYS A 35 2.18 -27.19 -16.45
CA LYS A 35 2.87 -27.87 -17.55
C LYS A 35 4.40 -27.80 -17.48
N ASN A 36 4.97 -26.73 -16.92
CA ASN A 36 6.40 -26.43 -17.05
C ASN A 36 7.23 -26.85 -15.83
N GLY A 37 7.18 -28.14 -15.42
CA GLY A 37 7.96 -28.72 -14.32
C GLY A 37 9.50 -28.73 -14.49
N MET A 38 10.10 -27.67 -15.01
CA MET A 38 11.54 -27.52 -15.27
C MET A 38 11.95 -26.05 -15.14
N LEU A 39 12.35 -25.60 -13.94
CA LEU A 39 13.24 -24.43 -13.76
C LEU A 39 13.78 -24.34 -12.31
N GLY A 40 14.22 -25.48 -11.78
CA GLY A 40 14.62 -25.61 -10.37
C GLY A 40 15.95 -24.96 -9.97
N LEU A 41 16.66 -24.21 -10.84
CA LEU A 41 18.04 -23.79 -10.54
C LEU A 41 18.46 -22.34 -10.86
N ILE A 42 17.59 -21.44 -11.35
CA ILE A 42 17.97 -20.01 -11.53
C ILE A 42 16.95 -19.00 -10.96
N PHE A 43 15.73 -19.40 -10.62
CA PHE A 43 14.79 -18.53 -9.92
C PHE A 43 14.26 -19.24 -8.68
N LYS A 44 14.78 -18.90 -7.50
CA LYS A 44 14.12 -19.29 -6.25
C LYS A 44 12.75 -18.62 -6.27
N GLY A 45 11.70 -19.42 -6.44
CA GLY A 45 10.32 -18.95 -6.31
C GLY A 45 10.06 -18.28 -4.95
N PRO A 46 8.88 -17.71 -4.76
CA PRO A 46 8.59 -16.92 -3.58
C PRO A 46 8.68 -17.81 -2.33
N VAL A 47 9.52 -17.40 -1.37
CA VAL A 47 9.61 -18.11 -0.09
C VAL A 47 8.54 -17.54 0.84
N TYR A 48 7.46 -18.27 1.00
CA TYR A 48 6.43 -17.97 2.00
C TYR A 48 6.95 -18.33 3.39
N LYS A 49 6.86 -17.38 4.31
CA LYS A 49 7.23 -17.58 5.71
C LYS A 49 6.15 -16.98 6.60
N ASP A 50 5.83 -17.68 7.67
CA ASP A 50 5.14 -17.08 8.79
C ASP A 50 6.24 -16.50 9.70
N VAL A 51 6.27 -15.17 9.82
CA VAL A 51 7.20 -14.44 10.68
C VAL A 51 6.57 -14.34 12.05
N SER A 52 7.14 -15.05 13.01
CA SER A 52 6.65 -15.06 14.39
C SER A 52 7.19 -13.89 15.21
N ASP A 53 6.35 -13.40 16.12
CA ASP A 53 6.72 -12.48 17.20
C ASP A 53 6.97 -13.25 18.51
N SER A 54 7.56 -12.57 19.50
CA SER A 54 7.83 -13.16 20.82
C SER A 54 6.57 -13.37 21.69
N TYR A 55 5.42 -12.84 21.27
CA TYR A 55 4.14 -12.93 21.96
C TYR A 55 3.27 -14.10 21.45
N GLY A 56 3.84 -14.97 20.60
CA GLY A 56 3.16 -16.15 20.05
C GLY A 56 2.26 -15.86 18.84
N GLY A 57 2.30 -14.64 18.32
CA GLY A 57 1.64 -14.25 17.07
C GLY A 57 2.53 -14.46 15.85
N SER A 58 1.95 -14.27 14.66
CA SER A 58 2.71 -14.28 13.41
C SER A 58 2.04 -13.51 12.29
N ALA A 59 2.85 -13.04 11.35
CA ALA A 59 2.40 -12.44 10.08
C ALA A 59 2.88 -13.29 8.91
N ARG A 60 2.00 -13.55 7.94
CA ARG A 60 2.37 -14.26 6.72
C ARG A 60 2.96 -13.29 5.71
N VAL A 61 4.17 -13.59 5.26
CA VAL A 61 4.88 -12.81 4.24
C VAL A 61 5.47 -13.73 3.17
N MET A 62 5.72 -13.12 2.01
CA MET A 62 6.43 -13.69 0.89
C MET A 62 7.72 -12.89 0.71
N TYR A 63 8.87 -13.56 0.70
CA TYR A 63 10.14 -12.88 0.44
C TYR A 63 10.46 -12.86 -1.05
N ILE A 64 10.63 -11.66 -1.61
CA ILE A 64 11.15 -11.45 -2.97
C ILE A 64 12.34 -10.51 -2.88
N GLN A 65 13.49 -10.96 -3.40
CA GLN A 65 14.78 -10.25 -3.30
C GLN A 65 15.12 -9.77 -1.88
N GLY A 66 14.71 -10.50 -0.84
CA GLY A 66 14.94 -10.14 0.56
C GLY A 66 13.93 -9.16 1.16
N VAL A 67 12.95 -8.68 0.41
CA VAL A 67 11.86 -7.82 0.94
C VAL A 67 10.70 -8.71 1.41
N PRO A 68 10.22 -8.57 2.66
CA PRO A 68 8.99 -9.21 3.11
C PRO A 68 7.78 -8.50 2.47
N LEU A 69 6.99 -9.20 1.68
CA LEU A 69 5.82 -8.65 0.98
C LEU A 69 4.54 -9.40 1.36
N PRO A 70 3.35 -8.80 1.19
CA PRO A 70 2.11 -9.57 1.31
C PRO A 70 2.07 -10.69 0.26
N PRO A 71 1.51 -11.86 0.59
CA PRO A 71 1.43 -13.00 -0.32
C PRO A 71 0.30 -12.82 -1.37
N PHE A 72 0.24 -11.67 -2.05
CA PHE A 72 -0.75 -11.44 -3.10
C PHE A 72 -0.48 -12.35 -4.31
N PRO A 73 -1.52 -12.99 -4.90
CA PRO A 73 -1.33 -13.95 -5.98
C PRO A 73 -0.55 -13.39 -7.19
N SER A 74 -0.86 -12.16 -7.60
CA SER A 74 -0.26 -11.54 -8.79
C SER A 74 1.15 -11.01 -8.57
N MET A 75 1.54 -10.74 -7.33
CA MET A 75 2.72 -9.93 -7.02
C MET A 75 4.02 -10.53 -7.54
N HIS A 76 4.24 -11.83 -7.33
CA HIS A 76 5.48 -12.47 -7.78
C HIS A 76 5.58 -12.47 -9.31
N ALA A 77 4.51 -12.81 -10.02
CA ALA A 77 4.48 -12.81 -11.48
C ALA A 77 4.70 -11.40 -12.04
N ASN A 78 4.03 -10.40 -11.47
CA ASN A 78 4.18 -9.00 -11.87
C ASN A 78 5.60 -8.47 -11.66
N LEU A 79 6.27 -8.88 -10.58
CA LEU A 79 7.68 -8.51 -10.33
C LEU A 79 8.65 -9.18 -11.31
N LEU A 80 8.37 -10.42 -11.76
CA LEU A 80 9.16 -11.08 -12.80
C LEU A 80 9.00 -10.40 -14.17
N GLU A 81 7.82 -9.86 -14.45
CA GLU A 81 7.50 -9.15 -15.69
C GLU A 81 7.79 -7.65 -15.62
N GLN A 82 8.28 -7.14 -14.48
CA GLN A 82 8.41 -5.70 -14.21
C GLN A 82 9.25 -4.95 -15.26
N ASP A 83 10.29 -5.58 -15.80
CA ASP A 83 11.14 -4.98 -16.84
C ASP A 83 10.37 -4.75 -18.16
N GLY A 84 9.21 -5.38 -18.33
CA GLY A 84 8.30 -5.13 -19.45
C GLY A 84 7.39 -3.91 -19.27
N PHE A 85 7.40 -3.25 -18.10
CA PHE A 85 6.61 -2.04 -17.86
C PHE A 85 7.06 -0.91 -18.79
N LYS A 86 6.13 -0.32 -19.55
CA LYS A 86 6.44 0.79 -20.45
C LYS A 86 5.94 2.08 -19.84
N ALA A 87 6.85 2.85 -19.25
CA ALA A 87 6.52 4.17 -18.71
C ALA A 87 6.02 5.10 -19.82
N ARG A 88 4.98 5.87 -19.51
CA ARG A 88 4.44 6.93 -20.36
C ARG A 88 4.73 8.27 -19.72
N ASN A 89 4.88 9.31 -20.55
CA ASN A 89 5.22 10.65 -20.08
C ASN A 89 4.15 11.27 -19.16
N ASP A 90 2.92 10.79 -19.25
CA ASP A 90 1.77 11.25 -18.46
C ASP A 90 1.34 10.25 -17.37
N ASP A 91 2.18 9.26 -17.06
CA ASP A 91 1.96 8.40 -15.90
C ASP A 91 2.13 9.18 -14.60
N ILE A 92 1.24 8.90 -13.66
CA ILE A 92 1.25 9.46 -12.31
C ILE A 92 1.27 8.32 -11.31
N TRP A 93 2.25 8.31 -10.41
CA TRP A 93 2.43 7.31 -9.38
C TRP A 93 2.13 7.90 -8.01
N VAL A 94 1.21 7.27 -7.28
CA VAL A 94 1.03 7.49 -5.84
C VAL A 94 1.81 6.41 -5.10
N VAL A 95 2.88 6.81 -4.43
CA VAL A 95 3.82 5.91 -3.76
C VAL A 95 3.83 6.22 -2.27
N ASN A 96 3.79 5.20 -1.43
CA ASN A 96 3.93 5.38 0.01
C ASN A 96 4.20 4.06 0.72
N TRP A 97 4.80 4.08 1.92
CA TRP A 97 4.74 2.92 2.81
C TRP A 97 3.27 2.66 3.19
N PRO A 98 2.80 1.40 3.33
CA PRO A 98 1.39 1.09 3.53
C PRO A 98 0.74 1.92 4.66
N LYS A 99 -0.56 2.20 4.51
CA LYS A 99 -1.37 2.92 5.52
C LYS A 99 -0.99 4.39 5.76
N SER A 100 -0.25 4.98 4.82
CA SER A 100 0.09 6.41 4.83
C SER A 100 -0.86 7.29 4.02
N GLY A 101 -2.05 6.80 3.64
CA GLY A 101 -3.06 7.61 2.93
C GLY A 101 -3.22 7.32 1.43
N THR A 102 -2.77 6.17 0.94
CA THR A 102 -2.85 5.79 -0.49
C THR A 102 -4.21 6.01 -1.13
N HIS A 103 -5.29 5.51 -0.49
CA HIS A 103 -6.65 5.63 -1.04
C HIS A 103 -7.07 7.09 -1.17
N TRP A 104 -6.65 7.92 -0.22
CA TRP A 104 -7.02 9.32 -0.15
C TRP A 104 -6.34 10.13 -1.23
N MET A 105 -5.01 10.01 -1.35
CA MET A 105 -4.24 10.69 -2.40
C MET A 105 -4.62 10.17 -3.80
N TRP A 106 -4.76 8.86 -3.97
CA TRP A 106 -5.17 8.28 -5.24
C TRP A 106 -6.53 8.82 -5.71
N GLU A 107 -7.49 8.96 -4.79
CA GLU A 107 -8.81 9.54 -5.11
C GLU A 107 -8.71 11.00 -5.57
N ILE A 108 -7.92 11.81 -4.84
CA ILE A 108 -7.67 13.22 -5.16
C ILE A 108 -7.05 13.35 -6.56
N VAL A 109 -6.00 12.55 -6.84
CA VAL A 109 -5.33 12.56 -8.15
C VAL A 109 -6.31 12.18 -9.25
N LYS A 110 -7.13 11.14 -9.06
CA LYS A 110 -8.15 10.73 -10.03
C LYS A 110 -9.17 11.84 -10.33
N MET A 111 -9.67 12.53 -9.30
CA MET A 111 -10.58 13.67 -9.49
C MET A 111 -9.89 14.81 -10.26
N ILE A 112 -8.66 15.17 -9.89
CA ILE A 112 -7.88 16.22 -10.57
C ILE A 112 -7.67 15.87 -12.05
N THR A 113 -7.19 14.66 -12.36
CA THR A 113 -6.87 14.23 -13.72
C THR A 113 -8.10 14.09 -14.60
N SER A 114 -9.24 13.68 -14.03
CA SER A 114 -10.50 13.60 -14.77
C SER A 114 -11.21 14.94 -14.91
N GLY A 115 -10.81 15.95 -14.12
CA GLY A 115 -11.49 17.23 -14.04
C GLY A 115 -12.89 17.17 -13.43
N ARG A 116 -13.26 16.05 -12.79
CA ARG A 116 -14.57 15.84 -12.17
C ARG A 116 -14.41 15.62 -10.67
N ALA A 117 -15.10 16.45 -9.88
CA ALA A 117 -15.19 16.30 -8.43
C ALA A 117 -16.26 15.25 -8.11
N GLU A 118 -15.97 13.99 -8.44
CA GLU A 118 -16.85 12.84 -8.28
C GLU A 118 -16.04 11.65 -7.75
N LEU A 119 -16.58 10.94 -6.77
CA LEU A 119 -15.91 9.76 -6.23
C LEU A 119 -15.88 8.66 -7.32
N ASN A 120 -14.70 8.09 -7.54
CA ASN A 120 -14.48 7.03 -8.50
C ASN A 120 -15.10 5.70 -8.01
N ASP A 121 -15.85 5.01 -8.87
CA ASP A 121 -16.37 3.67 -8.54
C ASP A 121 -15.29 2.58 -8.60
N SER A 122 -14.16 2.87 -9.25
CA SER A 122 -13.03 1.94 -9.38
C SER A 122 -12.24 1.81 -8.08
N SER A 123 -11.79 0.59 -7.78
CA SER A 123 -10.84 0.33 -6.68
C SER A 123 -9.42 0.71 -7.07
N LYS A 124 -8.66 1.32 -6.14
CA LYS A 124 -7.22 1.56 -6.31
C LYS A 124 -6.44 0.28 -6.64
N GLY A 125 -6.94 -0.89 -6.19
CA GLY A 125 -6.33 -2.18 -6.48
C GLY A 125 -6.28 -2.51 -7.98
N GLY A 126 -7.21 -1.97 -8.76
CA GLY A 126 -7.21 -2.06 -10.22
C GLY A 126 -6.09 -1.28 -10.91
N THR A 127 -5.32 -0.48 -10.17
CA THR A 127 -4.17 0.30 -10.68
C THR A 127 -2.91 0.14 -9.81
N MET A 128 -2.91 -0.86 -8.90
CA MET A 128 -1.82 -1.09 -7.96
C MET A 128 -0.83 -2.08 -8.54
N PHE A 129 0.35 -1.62 -8.93
CA PHE A 129 1.38 -2.43 -9.59
C PHE A 129 2.72 -2.29 -8.86
N PRO A 130 3.43 -3.39 -8.56
CA PRO A 130 3.19 -4.77 -8.99
C PRO A 130 2.24 -5.59 -8.09
N GLU A 131 1.65 -5.00 -7.06
CA GLU A 131 0.96 -5.73 -6.00
C GLU A 131 -0.24 -6.56 -6.45
N LEU A 132 -1.12 -5.97 -7.26
CA LEU A 132 -2.46 -6.52 -7.52
C LEU A 132 -2.80 -6.57 -9.01
N CYS A 133 -2.64 -5.44 -9.71
CA CYS A 133 -3.04 -5.31 -11.10
C CYS A 133 -2.00 -5.95 -12.02
N PRO A 134 -2.36 -6.90 -12.91
CA PRO A 134 -1.41 -7.51 -13.83
C PRO A 134 -0.81 -6.51 -14.82
N LEU A 135 0.45 -6.70 -15.21
CA LEU A 135 1.13 -5.79 -16.14
C LEU A 135 0.35 -5.60 -17.45
N HIS A 136 -0.14 -6.69 -18.05
CA HIS A 136 -0.89 -6.62 -19.32
C HIS A 136 -2.18 -5.80 -19.22
N VAL A 137 -2.77 -5.65 -18.03
CA VAL A 137 -3.94 -4.78 -17.81
C VAL A 137 -3.48 -3.33 -17.75
N ILE A 138 -2.41 -3.04 -17.00
CA ILE A 138 -1.79 -1.71 -16.89
C ILE A 138 -1.37 -1.16 -18.26
N GLU A 139 -0.81 -2.02 -19.12
CA GLU A 139 -0.37 -1.65 -20.47
C GLU A 139 -1.54 -1.33 -21.41
N LYS A 140 -2.74 -1.87 -21.16
CA LYS A 140 -3.96 -1.61 -21.96
C LYS A 140 -4.76 -0.39 -21.46
N MET A 141 -4.43 0.18 -20.30
CA MET A 141 -5.15 1.33 -19.77
C MET A 141 -4.98 2.57 -20.66
N ALA A 142 -6.04 3.37 -20.77
CA ALA A 142 -5.96 4.68 -21.37
C ALA A 142 -5.07 5.62 -20.53
N SER A 143 -4.39 6.53 -21.20
CA SER A 143 -3.62 7.61 -20.58
C SER A 143 -4.54 8.79 -20.19
N PRO A 144 -4.20 9.57 -19.14
CA PRO A 144 -3.10 9.35 -18.20
C PRO A 144 -3.40 8.20 -17.21
N ARG A 145 -2.38 7.39 -16.88
CA ARG A 145 -2.52 6.31 -15.89
C ARG A 145 -2.22 6.83 -14.49
N VAL A 146 -3.19 6.68 -13.58
CA VAL A 146 -3.00 6.96 -12.15
C VAL A 146 -2.74 5.65 -11.41
N LEU A 147 -1.46 5.35 -11.20
CA LEU A 147 -0.93 4.11 -10.64
C LEU A 147 -0.60 4.29 -9.16
N ASN A 148 -0.53 3.20 -8.40
CA ASN A 148 -0.11 3.25 -7.00
C ASN A 148 0.72 2.02 -6.58
N THR A 149 1.59 2.19 -5.58
CA THR A 149 2.40 1.09 -5.05
C THR A 149 2.93 1.38 -3.63
N HIS A 150 3.28 0.31 -2.93
CA HIS A 150 3.90 0.25 -1.61
C HIS A 150 5.26 -0.43 -1.65
N VAL A 151 5.73 -0.87 -2.81
CA VAL A 151 7.01 -1.55 -2.91
C VAL A 151 8.15 -0.59 -2.56
N PRO A 152 9.17 -1.07 -1.82
CA PRO A 152 10.42 -0.33 -1.66
C PRO A 152 11.04 0.00 -3.02
N LEU A 153 11.86 1.06 -3.06
CA LEU A 153 12.47 1.59 -4.29
C LEU A 153 13.16 0.49 -5.14
N LYS A 154 13.85 -0.45 -4.50
CA LYS A 154 14.51 -1.59 -5.16
C LYS A 154 13.60 -2.50 -5.99
N LEU A 155 12.30 -2.52 -5.69
CA LEU A 155 11.28 -3.31 -6.37
C LEU A 155 10.35 -2.42 -7.21
N PHE A 156 10.68 -1.15 -7.39
CA PHE A 156 9.93 -0.23 -8.23
C PHE A 156 10.41 -0.31 -9.70
N PRO A 157 9.53 -0.17 -10.71
CA PRO A 157 9.95 -0.19 -12.12
C PRO A 157 10.89 0.99 -12.39
N LYS A 158 12.18 0.73 -12.61
CA LYS A 158 13.21 1.78 -12.73
C LYS A 158 12.90 2.79 -13.84
N VAL A 159 12.33 2.33 -14.95
CA VAL A 159 11.92 3.19 -16.07
C VAL A 159 10.83 4.20 -15.69
N ALA A 160 10.06 3.94 -14.63
CA ALA A 160 9.00 4.81 -14.13
C ALA A 160 9.51 5.87 -13.14
N LEU A 161 10.81 5.89 -12.78
CA LEU A 161 11.38 6.93 -11.90
C LEU A 161 11.34 8.34 -12.51
N ASN A 162 11.20 8.42 -13.84
CA ASN A 162 11.05 9.67 -14.57
C ASN A 162 9.59 10.13 -14.69
N SER A 163 8.61 9.30 -14.31
CA SER A 163 7.19 9.68 -14.29
C SER A 163 6.89 10.67 -13.16
N LYS A 164 5.69 11.26 -13.14
CA LYS A 164 5.26 12.06 -11.98
C LYS A 164 5.05 11.15 -10.78
N ILE A 165 5.73 11.41 -9.67
CA ILE A 165 5.65 10.63 -8.43
C ILE A 165 5.16 11.52 -7.29
N ILE A 166 4.02 11.16 -6.72
CA ILE A 166 3.53 11.75 -5.48
C ILE A 166 3.84 10.76 -4.35
N TYR A 167 4.80 11.11 -3.51
CA TYR A 167 5.20 10.31 -2.37
C TYR A 167 4.49 10.79 -1.11
N VAL A 168 3.64 9.94 -0.53
CA VAL A 168 2.88 10.28 0.67
C VAL A 168 3.54 9.67 1.90
N VAL A 169 3.89 10.51 2.87
CA VAL A 169 4.49 10.08 4.15
C VAL A 169 3.48 10.27 5.26
N ARG A 170 3.41 9.34 6.19
CA ARG A 170 2.66 9.48 7.43
C ARG A 170 3.58 9.20 8.60
N ASN A 171 3.33 9.84 9.74
CA ASN A 171 4.06 9.54 10.95
C ASN A 171 4.01 8.02 11.24
N PRO A 172 5.16 7.40 11.55
CA PRO A 172 5.26 5.94 11.61
C PRO A 172 4.41 5.32 12.73
N LYS A 173 4.18 6.05 13.83
CA LYS A 173 3.39 5.52 14.95
C LYS A 173 1.93 5.28 14.56
N ASP A 174 1.29 6.24 13.89
CA ASP A 174 -0.07 6.05 13.37
C ASP A 174 -0.10 5.08 12.19
N ALA A 175 0.92 5.08 11.33
CA ALA A 175 1.02 4.12 10.23
C ALA A 175 1.10 2.67 10.76
N PHE A 176 1.87 2.43 11.83
CA PHE A 176 2.01 1.14 12.49
C PHE A 176 0.70 0.66 13.11
N VAL A 177 0.01 1.52 13.88
CA VAL A 177 -1.33 1.20 14.42
C VAL A 177 -2.30 0.91 13.27
N SER A 178 -2.28 1.71 12.22
CA SER A 178 -3.18 1.49 11.09
C SER A 178 -2.87 0.18 10.34
N LEU A 179 -1.62 -0.25 10.28
CA LEU A 179 -1.25 -1.53 9.66
C LEU A 179 -1.62 -2.71 10.55
N TYR A 180 -1.50 -2.58 11.87
CA TYR A 180 -1.97 -3.58 12.82
C TYR A 180 -3.45 -3.93 12.58
N TYR A 181 -4.34 -2.94 12.63
CA TYR A 181 -5.77 -3.16 12.40
C TYR A 181 -6.07 -3.64 10.98
N HIS A 182 -5.33 -3.16 9.99
CA HIS A 182 -5.48 -3.65 8.62
C HIS A 182 -5.15 -5.14 8.55
N ALA A 183 -4.03 -5.55 9.11
CA ALA A 183 -3.53 -6.90 8.97
C ALA A 183 -4.36 -7.94 9.75
N THR A 184 -4.82 -7.56 10.94
CA THR A 184 -5.61 -8.44 11.84
C THR A 184 -7.11 -8.40 11.56
N GLY A 185 -7.60 -7.37 10.86
CA GLY A 185 -9.01 -7.22 10.48
C GLY A 185 -9.38 -7.81 9.11
N MET A 186 -8.41 -8.24 8.29
CA MET A 186 -8.67 -8.90 7.00
C MET A 186 -9.21 -10.34 7.18
N GLU A 187 -9.92 -10.87 6.17
CA GLU A 187 -10.28 -12.28 6.07
C GLU A 187 -9.85 -12.87 4.71
N PRO A 188 -8.93 -13.86 4.68
CA PRO A 188 -8.16 -14.36 5.82
C PRO A 188 -7.25 -13.28 6.42
N LYS A 189 -7.07 -13.34 7.74
CA LYS A 189 -6.12 -12.46 8.45
C LYS A 189 -4.73 -12.59 7.84
N SER A 190 -4.10 -11.46 7.56
CA SER A 190 -2.71 -11.42 7.09
C SER A 190 -1.71 -11.49 8.24
N ALA A 191 -2.15 -11.13 9.44
CA ALA A 191 -1.44 -11.34 10.69
C ALA A 191 -2.38 -11.79 11.81
N ASN A 192 -1.89 -12.68 12.66
CA ASN A 192 -2.52 -13.09 13.91
C ASN A 192 -1.59 -12.71 15.06
N CYS A 193 -1.46 -11.40 15.30
CA CYS A 193 -0.60 -10.81 16.33
C CYS A 193 -1.46 -10.03 17.32
N SER A 194 -0.98 -9.92 18.56
CA SER A 194 -1.39 -8.82 19.44
C SER A 194 -0.78 -7.50 18.97
N TRP A 195 -1.20 -6.37 19.53
CA TRP A 195 -0.53 -5.09 19.27
C TRP A 195 0.98 -5.17 19.58
N ASN A 196 1.36 -5.75 20.72
CA ASN A 196 2.77 -5.85 21.12
C ASN A 196 3.58 -6.72 20.15
N GLY A 197 3.02 -7.84 19.70
CA GLY A 197 3.66 -8.69 18.70
C GLY A 197 3.81 -7.98 17.35
N MET A 198 2.77 -7.27 16.90
CA MET A 198 2.85 -6.49 15.66
C MET A 198 3.87 -5.34 15.78
N TYR A 199 3.91 -4.63 16.91
CA TYR A 199 4.90 -3.58 17.17
C TYR A 199 6.33 -4.15 17.09
N GLU A 200 6.59 -5.31 17.71
CA GLU A 200 7.89 -5.99 17.64
C GLU A 200 8.27 -6.30 16.19
N LEU A 201 7.35 -6.82 15.38
CA LEU A 201 7.61 -7.10 13.96
C LEU A 201 7.92 -5.82 13.18
N LEU A 202 7.17 -4.74 13.43
CA LEU A 202 7.30 -3.47 12.72
C LEU A 202 8.61 -2.76 13.03
N VAL A 203 8.96 -2.63 14.32
CA VAL A 203 10.18 -1.91 14.74
C VAL A 203 11.47 -2.63 14.30
N ASN A 204 11.38 -3.94 14.07
CA ASN A 204 12.47 -4.75 13.54
C ASN A 204 12.44 -4.93 12.01
N GLY A 205 11.57 -4.20 11.29
CA GLY A 205 11.49 -4.26 9.82
C GLY A 205 11.02 -5.59 9.24
N LYS A 206 10.34 -6.41 10.04
CA LYS A 206 9.89 -7.76 9.65
C LYS A 206 8.44 -7.82 9.14
N ALA A 207 7.71 -6.70 9.20
CA ALA A 207 6.36 -6.58 8.66
C ALA A 207 6.35 -6.50 7.12
N GLN A 208 5.16 -6.60 6.53
CA GLN A 208 4.99 -6.46 5.07
C GLN A 208 5.51 -5.09 4.59
N TYR A 209 6.18 -5.10 3.43
CA TYR A 209 6.90 -4.00 2.80
C TYR A 209 8.18 -3.53 3.52
N GLY A 210 8.59 -4.22 4.59
CA GLY A 210 9.86 -3.98 5.28
C GLY A 210 9.84 -2.80 6.25
N ASP A 211 11.04 -2.33 6.60
CA ASP A 211 11.25 -1.24 7.55
C ASP A 211 10.76 0.10 7.00
N TRP A 212 9.97 0.83 7.80
CA TRP A 212 9.43 2.12 7.40
C TRP A 212 10.53 3.16 7.21
N PHE A 213 11.56 3.15 8.05
CA PHE A 213 12.65 4.13 7.97
C PHE A 213 13.47 3.92 6.70
N ASP A 214 13.87 2.68 6.39
CA ASP A 214 14.56 2.36 5.14
C ASP A 214 13.71 2.75 3.93
N HIS A 215 12.42 2.42 3.94
CA HIS A 215 11.51 2.79 2.84
C HIS A 215 11.46 4.31 2.63
N VAL A 216 11.24 5.09 3.69
CA VAL A 216 11.17 6.55 3.60
C VAL A 216 12.51 7.14 3.19
N GLU A 217 13.61 6.71 3.80
CA GLU A 217 14.94 7.23 3.49
C GLU A 217 15.34 6.95 2.04
N GLU A 218 15.17 5.72 1.54
CA GLU A 218 15.50 5.34 0.16
C GLU A 218 14.68 6.13 -0.86
N TRP A 219 13.37 6.27 -0.64
CA TRP A 219 12.52 7.04 -1.53
C TRP A 219 12.87 8.54 -1.52
N LEU A 220 13.06 9.15 -0.35
CA LEU A 220 13.40 10.58 -0.29
C LEU A 220 14.73 10.88 -1.00
N LYS A 221 15.73 10.01 -0.86
CA LYS A 221 17.04 10.17 -1.53
C LYS A 221 16.92 10.33 -3.04
N VAL A 222 15.98 9.63 -3.68
CA VAL A 222 15.77 9.73 -5.14
C VAL A 222 14.78 10.82 -5.55
N LEU A 223 14.00 11.35 -4.61
CA LEU A 223 12.95 12.34 -4.87
C LEU A 223 13.37 13.79 -4.54
N GLU A 224 14.28 14.00 -3.60
CA GLU A 224 14.62 15.33 -3.05
C GLU A 224 14.95 16.40 -4.10
N ASN A 225 15.54 16.00 -5.23
CA ASN A 225 15.89 16.90 -6.33
C ASN A 225 15.21 16.52 -7.65
N ASN A 226 14.19 15.67 -7.61
CA ASN A 226 13.47 15.25 -8.81
C ASN A 226 12.33 16.24 -9.10
N PRO A 227 12.36 16.99 -10.22
CA PRO A 227 11.28 17.93 -10.56
C PRO A 227 9.94 17.23 -10.84
N ASN A 228 9.96 15.92 -11.11
CA ASN A 228 8.78 15.08 -11.27
C ASN A 228 8.36 14.42 -9.95
N ALA A 229 8.81 14.92 -8.80
CA ALA A 229 8.42 14.41 -7.49
C ALA A 229 7.68 15.47 -6.65
N LEU A 230 6.64 15.03 -5.94
CA LEU A 230 5.97 15.80 -4.91
C LEU A 230 5.90 14.97 -3.63
N ILE A 231 6.45 15.49 -2.54
CA ILE A 231 6.35 14.87 -1.21
C ILE A 231 5.20 15.54 -0.47
N VAL A 232 4.27 14.74 0.04
CA VAL A 232 3.12 15.20 0.82
C VAL A 232 3.06 14.42 2.12
N THR A 233 2.78 15.08 3.24
CA THR A 233 2.51 14.38 4.50
C THR A 233 1.01 14.17 4.69
N TYR A 234 0.63 13.01 5.24
CA TYR A 234 -0.74 12.71 5.64
C TYR A 234 -1.24 13.75 6.64
N GLU A 235 -0.36 14.21 7.52
CA GLU A 235 -0.62 15.21 8.54
C GLU A 235 -1.01 16.57 7.93
N ASP A 236 -0.28 17.04 6.92
CA ASP A 236 -0.63 18.29 6.25
C ASP A 236 -1.94 18.18 5.44
N MET A 237 -2.26 16.99 4.92
CA MET A 237 -3.57 16.72 4.31
C MET A 237 -4.71 16.80 5.33
N GLN A 238 -4.46 16.37 6.57
CA GLN A 238 -5.45 16.46 7.65
C GLN A 238 -5.64 17.91 8.13
N MET A 239 -4.56 18.70 8.17
CA MET A 239 -4.63 20.11 8.58
C MET A 239 -5.37 20.99 7.57
N ASP A 240 -5.06 20.87 6.28
CA ASP A 240 -5.69 21.66 5.23
C ASP A 240 -5.72 20.88 3.91
N LEU A 241 -6.77 20.07 3.76
CA LEU A 241 -6.95 19.24 2.58
C LEU A 241 -7.08 20.07 1.30
N LYS A 242 -7.78 21.21 1.35
CA LYS A 242 -7.99 22.05 0.16
C LYS A 242 -6.65 22.58 -0.36
N LYS A 243 -5.77 23.05 0.54
CA LYS A 243 -4.41 23.47 0.19
C LYS A 243 -3.62 22.33 -0.45
N GLN A 244 -3.69 21.11 0.10
CA GLN A 244 -3.00 19.95 -0.48
C GLN A 244 -3.56 19.56 -1.85
N VAL A 245 -4.88 19.59 -2.05
CA VAL A 245 -5.50 19.35 -3.36
C VAL A 245 -4.99 20.34 -4.41
N ARG A 246 -4.92 21.64 -4.06
CA ARG A 246 -4.38 22.67 -4.94
C ARG A 246 -2.90 22.43 -5.27
N LEU A 247 -2.09 22.10 -4.28
CA LEU A 247 -0.67 21.77 -4.46
C LEU A 247 -0.48 20.61 -5.44
N VAL A 248 -1.25 19.54 -5.26
CA VAL A 248 -1.23 18.38 -6.17
C VAL A 248 -1.66 18.77 -7.58
N ALA A 249 -2.71 19.57 -7.74
CA ALA A 249 -3.18 20.02 -9.05
C ALA A 249 -2.11 20.85 -9.80
N GLN A 250 -1.44 21.77 -9.10
CA GLN A 250 -0.33 22.57 -9.64
C GLN A 250 0.84 21.69 -10.07
N PHE A 251 1.29 20.78 -9.20
CA PHE A 251 2.35 19.82 -9.52
C PHE A 251 2.02 18.96 -10.75
N LEU A 252 0.76 18.51 -10.86
CA LEU A 252 0.32 17.73 -12.01
C LEU A 252 0.16 18.56 -13.29
N GLY A 253 0.16 19.90 -13.22
CA GLY A 253 -0.13 20.77 -14.38
C GLY A 253 -1.61 20.77 -14.76
N HIS A 254 -2.48 20.48 -13.79
CA HIS A 254 -3.93 20.37 -13.95
C HIS A 254 -4.64 21.35 -13.01
N GLU A 255 -4.22 22.61 -13.00
CA GLU A 255 -4.85 23.65 -12.20
C GLU A 255 -6.36 23.75 -12.49
N LYS A 256 -7.15 23.94 -11.44
CA LYS A 256 -8.61 24.04 -11.44
C LYS A 256 -9.06 25.26 -10.62
N SER A 257 -10.37 25.50 -10.59
CA SER A 257 -10.95 26.58 -9.81
C SER A 257 -10.88 26.31 -8.30
N GLU A 258 -10.89 27.38 -7.51
CA GLU A 258 -10.98 27.28 -6.04
C GLU A 258 -12.24 26.54 -5.58
N GLN A 259 -13.33 26.62 -6.36
CA GLN A 259 -14.55 25.84 -6.13
C GLN A 259 -14.29 24.34 -6.30
N PHE A 260 -13.62 23.94 -7.38
CA PHE A 260 -13.26 22.55 -7.62
C PHE A 260 -12.41 21.98 -6.46
N TYR A 261 -11.41 22.73 -6.00
CA TYR A 261 -10.58 22.28 -4.86
C TYR A 261 -11.39 22.11 -3.58
N SER A 262 -12.35 23.01 -3.34
CA SER A 262 -13.26 22.94 -2.19
C SER A 262 -14.18 21.72 -2.29
N ASP A 263 -14.70 21.42 -3.47
CA ASP A 263 -15.56 20.26 -3.71
C ASP A 263 -14.79 18.94 -3.55
N VAL A 264 -13.59 18.84 -4.13
CA VAL A 264 -12.72 17.66 -3.93
C VAL A 264 -12.39 17.48 -2.46
N ALA A 265 -12.03 18.54 -1.73
CA ALA A 265 -11.73 18.45 -0.30
C ALA A 265 -12.94 17.98 0.51
N ARG A 266 -14.16 18.48 0.20
CA ARG A 266 -15.39 18.05 0.86
C ARG A 266 -15.69 16.57 0.60
N LEU A 267 -15.60 16.13 -0.66
CA LEU A 267 -15.85 14.73 -1.05
C LEU A 267 -14.79 13.77 -0.52
N CYS A 268 -13.54 14.22 -0.46
CA CYS A 268 -12.43 13.46 0.10
C CYS A 268 -12.29 13.61 1.61
N SER A 269 -13.25 14.23 2.31
CA SER A 269 -13.26 14.21 3.77
C SER A 269 -13.45 12.79 4.29
N PHE A 270 -12.85 12.46 5.44
CA PHE A 270 -12.90 11.11 5.98
C PHE A 270 -14.34 10.60 6.19
N GLN A 271 -15.21 11.46 6.73
CA GLN A 271 -16.62 11.11 6.96
C GLN A 271 -17.35 10.80 5.65
N HIS A 272 -17.13 11.62 4.61
CA HIS A 272 -17.77 11.42 3.32
C HIS A 272 -17.25 10.17 2.62
N MET A 273 -15.93 9.96 2.57
CA MET A 273 -15.35 8.75 1.99
C MET A 273 -15.79 7.49 2.75
N LYS A 274 -15.79 7.49 4.10
CA LYS A 274 -16.23 6.35 4.90
C LYS A 274 -17.68 5.95 4.62
N LYS A 275 -18.53 6.92 4.32
CA LYS A 275 -19.95 6.71 4.00
C LYS A 275 -20.15 6.22 2.57
N ASP A 276 -19.52 6.88 1.60
CA ASP A 276 -19.89 6.76 0.18
C ASP A 276 -18.96 5.82 -0.61
N LYS A 277 -17.73 5.57 -0.13
CA LYS A 277 -16.86 4.53 -0.72
C LYS A 277 -17.26 3.17 -0.21
N LYS A 278 -17.70 2.31 -1.12
CA LYS A 278 -17.97 0.90 -0.84
C LYS A 278 -16.66 0.20 -0.49
N ASP A 279 -16.53 -0.17 0.78
CA ASP A 279 -15.49 -1.12 1.19
C ASP A 279 -15.85 -2.52 0.67
N VAL A 280 -14.85 -3.30 0.28
CA VAL A 280 -15.06 -4.68 -0.16
C VAL A 280 -15.27 -5.54 1.09
N ARG A 281 -16.47 -5.51 1.68
CA ARG A 281 -16.77 -6.18 2.96
C ARG A 281 -16.33 -7.65 3.02
N SER A 282 -16.30 -8.35 1.89
CA SER A 282 -15.85 -9.75 1.81
C SER A 282 -14.36 -9.98 2.12
N VAL A 283 -13.51 -8.95 2.09
CA VAL A 283 -12.09 -9.08 2.45
C VAL A 283 -11.80 -8.78 3.93
N TRP A 284 -12.83 -8.44 4.69
CA TRP A 284 -12.72 -8.05 6.09
C TRP A 284 -13.47 -9.05 6.99
N ALA A 285 -12.93 -9.29 8.18
CA ALA A 285 -13.62 -10.01 9.23
C ALA A 285 -14.88 -9.24 9.66
N GLU A 286 -15.87 -9.96 10.18
CA GLU A 286 -17.17 -9.40 10.55
C GLU A 286 -17.07 -8.30 11.63
N ASP A 287 -16.13 -8.45 12.57
CA ASP A 287 -15.82 -7.51 13.64
C ASP A 287 -14.84 -6.39 13.24
N SER A 288 -14.41 -6.35 11.98
CA SER A 288 -13.46 -5.37 11.49
C SER A 288 -14.12 -4.02 11.21
N GLU A 289 -13.44 -2.94 11.60
CA GLU A 289 -13.78 -1.57 11.22
C GLU A 289 -13.56 -1.29 9.72
N GLY A 290 -12.97 -2.23 8.98
CA GLY A 290 -12.71 -2.15 7.54
C GLY A 290 -11.57 -1.20 7.17
N ILE A 291 -11.58 -0.70 5.94
CA ILE A 291 -10.53 0.19 5.43
C ILE A 291 -10.58 1.59 6.09
N PHE A 292 -11.78 2.09 6.37
CA PHE A 292 -12.03 3.42 6.93
C PHE A 292 -12.21 3.36 8.46
N ARG A 293 -11.08 3.16 9.16
CA ARG A 293 -11.05 3.02 10.62
C ARG A 293 -11.36 4.33 11.37
N LYS A 294 -10.33 5.16 11.61
CA LYS A 294 -10.44 6.44 12.35
C LYS A 294 -10.09 7.68 11.53
N GLY A 295 -9.10 7.61 10.64
CA GLY A 295 -8.74 8.73 9.77
C GLY A 295 -8.12 9.94 10.46
N THR A 296 -7.53 9.79 11.65
CA THR A 296 -6.98 10.89 12.46
C THR A 296 -5.44 10.84 12.57
N VAL A 297 -4.85 11.92 13.11
CA VAL A 297 -3.44 11.98 13.57
C VAL A 297 -3.42 11.89 15.09
N GLY A 298 -2.56 11.06 15.66
CA GLY A 298 -2.38 10.92 17.12
C GLY A 298 -3.08 9.73 17.76
N ASP A 299 -3.74 8.85 16.98
CA ASP A 299 -4.39 7.65 17.52
C ASP A 299 -3.39 6.64 18.10
N TRP A 300 -2.12 6.73 17.71
CA TRP A 300 -1.05 5.95 18.30
C TRP A 300 -0.97 6.05 19.83
N LYS A 301 -1.36 7.18 20.43
CA LYS A 301 -1.39 7.37 21.89
C LYS A 301 -2.31 6.40 22.62
N ASN A 302 -3.33 5.87 21.94
CA ASN A 302 -4.27 4.90 22.48
C ASN A 302 -3.74 3.45 22.45
N HIS A 303 -2.55 3.22 21.89
CA HIS A 303 -2.01 1.88 21.62
C HIS A 303 -0.60 1.70 22.16
N PHE A 304 0.27 2.68 21.96
CA PHE A 304 1.64 2.62 22.44
C PHE A 304 1.65 2.65 23.97
N THR A 305 2.33 1.68 24.57
CA THR A 305 2.73 1.78 25.98
C THR A 305 3.81 2.87 26.13
N VAL A 306 3.98 3.39 27.35
CA VAL A 306 5.05 4.36 27.64
C VAL A 306 6.42 3.81 27.24
N ALA A 307 6.72 2.55 27.57
CA ALA A 307 7.97 1.89 27.23
C ALA A 307 8.19 1.79 25.70
N GLN A 308 7.17 1.35 24.94
CA GLN A 308 7.23 1.30 23.47
C GLN A 308 7.44 2.69 22.87
N ASN A 309 6.81 3.72 23.43
CA ASN A 309 6.95 5.09 22.96
C ASN A 309 8.38 5.63 23.19
N GLU A 310 8.96 5.38 24.37
CA GLU A 310 10.33 5.78 24.69
C GLU A 310 11.36 5.07 23.82
N GLU A 311 11.23 3.75 23.64
CA GLU A 311 12.06 2.96 22.73
C GLU A 311 11.96 3.49 21.29
N PHE A 312 10.73 3.64 20.81
CA PHE A 312 10.47 4.13 19.46
C PHE A 312 11.08 5.52 19.24
N ASN A 313 10.95 6.44 20.19
CA ASN A 313 11.50 7.79 20.08
C ASN A 313 13.03 7.77 19.94
N LYS A 314 13.73 6.89 20.67
CA LYS A 314 15.19 6.74 20.52
C LYS A 314 15.56 6.27 19.11
N ILE A 315 14.82 5.29 18.57
CA ILE A 315 15.02 4.79 17.21
C ILE A 315 14.73 5.89 16.19
N PHE A 316 13.60 6.57 16.33
CA PHE A 316 13.16 7.63 15.43
C PHE A 316 14.16 8.79 15.39
N CYS A 317 14.57 9.33 16.54
CA CYS A 317 15.57 10.40 16.60
C CYS A 317 16.90 9.99 15.96
N LYS A 318 17.32 8.72 16.10
CA LYS A 318 18.54 8.23 15.47
C LYS A 318 18.40 8.08 13.95
N ARG A 319 17.32 7.46 13.47
CA ARG A 319 17.11 7.13 12.04
C ARG A 319 16.71 8.35 11.22
N MET A 320 15.99 9.31 11.79
CA MET A 320 15.50 10.49 11.08
C MET A 320 16.42 11.72 11.19
N LYS A 321 17.57 11.60 11.86
CA LYS A 321 18.47 12.73 12.16
C LYS A 321 18.85 13.57 10.93
N ASN A 322 19.02 12.93 9.77
CA ASN A 322 19.46 13.57 8.53
C ASN A 322 18.33 13.68 7.48
N ILE A 323 17.08 13.43 7.88
CA ILE A 323 15.94 13.47 6.97
C ILE A 323 15.13 14.73 7.27
N ASN A 324 15.02 15.62 6.28
CA ASN A 324 14.25 16.84 6.40
C ASN A 324 12.76 16.59 6.12
N LEU A 325 12.04 16.07 7.13
CA LEU A 325 10.59 15.90 7.09
C LEU A 325 9.96 16.41 8.37
N ASP A 326 8.96 17.29 8.25
CA ASP A 326 8.13 17.75 9.37
C ASP A 326 6.93 16.81 9.58
N LEU A 327 7.12 15.77 10.40
CA LEU A 327 6.07 14.82 10.76
C LEU A 327 5.41 15.22 12.07
N LYS A 328 4.08 15.42 12.02
CA LYS A 328 3.27 15.75 13.19
C LYS A 328 2.72 14.45 13.80
N PHE A 329 2.93 14.27 15.09
CA PHE A 329 2.43 13.09 15.81
C PHE A 329 1.08 13.35 16.50
N GLU A 330 0.55 14.55 16.39
CA GLU A 330 -0.77 14.98 16.87
C GLU A 330 -1.19 16.24 16.11
N LEU A 331 -2.49 16.51 16.05
CA LEU A 331 -3.08 17.71 15.48
C LEU A 331 -4.07 18.35 16.44
#